data_AF-Q86WS3-F1
#
_entry.id   AF-Q86WS3-F1
#
_cell.length_a   1.000
_cell.length_b   1.000
_cell.length_c   1.000
_cell.angle_alpha   90.00
_cell.angle_beta   90.00
_cell.angle_gamma   90.00
#
_symmetry.space_group_name_H-M   'P 1'
#
loop_
_entity.id
_entity.type
_entity.pdbx_description
1 polymer ?
#
loop_
_entity_poly.entity_id
_entity_poly.type
_entity_poly.pdbx_seq_one_letter_code
_entity_poly.pdbx_strand_id
1 'polypeptide(L)'
;MALEVLMLLAVLIWTGAENLHVKISCSLDWLMVSVIPVAESRNLYIFADELHLGMGCPANRIHTYVYEFIYLVRDCGIRTRVVSEETLLFQTELYFTPRNIDHDPQEIHLECSTSRKSVWLTPVSTENEIKLDPSPFIADFQTTAEELGLLSSSPNLL
;
A
#
# COMPACT_ATOMS: atom_id res chain seq x y z
N MET A 1 -17.56 -6.46 -33.17
CA MET A 1 -17.40 -5.15 -33.83
C MET A 1 -18.00 -4.01 -33.00
N ALA A 2 -19.29 -4.03 -32.61
CA ALA A 2 -19.89 -2.92 -31.85
C ALA A 2 -19.40 -2.82 -30.38
N LEU A 3 -19.12 -3.96 -29.73
CA LEU A 3 -18.70 -3.98 -28.33
C LEU A 3 -17.30 -3.39 -28.13
N GLU A 4 -16.36 -3.66 -29.03
CA GLU A 4 -15.00 -3.13 -28.93
C GLU A 4 -14.96 -1.61 -29.10
N VAL A 5 -15.80 -1.06 -29.99
CA VAL A 5 -15.91 0.40 -30.18
C VAL A 5 -16.52 1.06 -28.94
N LEU A 6 -17.50 0.43 -28.28
CA LEU A 6 -18.07 0.93 -27.03
C LEU A 6 -17.03 0.91 -25.89
N MET A 7 -16.22 -0.14 -25.81
CA MET A 7 -15.13 -0.25 -24.83
C MET A 7 -14.04 0.80 -25.09
N LEU A 8 -13.67 1.03 -26.35
CA LEU A 8 -12.72 2.10 -26.73
C LEU A 8 -13.26 3.50 -26.37
N LEU A 9 -14.55 3.75 -26.58
CA LEU A 9 -15.19 5.01 -26.17
C LEU A 9 -15.19 5.18 -24.65
N ALA A 10 -15.53 4.13 -23.90
CA ALA A 10 -15.53 4.20 -22.43
C ALA A 10 -14.14 4.51 -21.85
N VAL A 11 -13.07 3.95 -22.44
CA VAL A 11 -11.68 4.24 -22.03
C VAL A 11 -11.29 5.69 -22.34
N LEU A 12 -11.79 6.27 -23.43
CA LEU A 12 -11.46 7.65 -23.83
C LEU A 12 -12.22 8.73 -23.05
N ILE A 13 -13.36 8.42 -22.41
CA ILE A 13 -14.17 9.42 -21.69
C ILE A 13 -13.51 9.87 -20.37
N TRP A 14 -12.46 9.19 -19.87
CA TRP A 14 -11.82 9.55 -18.60
C TRP A 14 -10.88 10.78 -18.67
N THR A 15 -10.65 11.40 -19.83
CA THR A 15 -9.65 12.49 -19.94
C THR A 15 -10.16 13.88 -19.48
N GLY A 16 -11.08 13.94 -18.52
CA GLY A 16 -11.67 15.18 -18.00
C GLY A 16 -10.96 15.78 -16.79
N ALA A 17 -10.10 15.03 -16.10
CA ALA A 17 -9.26 15.59 -15.06
C ALA A 17 -8.13 16.39 -15.71
N GLU A 18 -7.82 17.58 -15.17
CA GLU A 18 -6.60 18.28 -15.59
C GLU A 18 -5.44 17.31 -15.35
N ASN A 19 -4.48 17.26 -16.28
CA ASN A 19 -3.36 16.32 -16.22
C ASN A 19 -2.40 16.70 -15.08
N LEU A 20 -2.86 16.59 -13.84
CA LEU A 20 -2.03 16.65 -12.67
C LEU A 20 -1.24 15.35 -12.62
N HIS A 21 0.07 15.45 -12.63
CA HIS A 21 0.92 14.27 -12.53
C HIS A 21 0.94 13.78 -11.08
N VAL A 22 0.03 12.85 -10.78
CA VAL A 22 -0.15 12.24 -9.47
C VAL A 22 0.34 10.81 -9.48
N LYS A 23 1.14 10.45 -8.47
CA LYS A 23 1.57 9.09 -8.19
C LYS A 23 1.07 8.67 -6.81
N ILE A 24 0.46 7.49 -6.72
CA ILE A 24 0.02 6.91 -5.46
C ILE A 24 0.84 5.65 -5.12
N SER A 25 1.11 5.44 -3.84
CA SER A 25 1.76 4.23 -3.31
C SER A 25 1.20 3.94 -1.92
N CYS A 26 1.06 2.67 -1.57
CA CYS A 26 0.44 2.26 -0.31
C CYS A 26 1.09 1.02 0.28
N SER A 27 1.06 0.96 1.61
CA SER A 27 1.34 -0.21 2.43
C SER A 27 0.08 -0.56 3.23
N LEU A 28 0.17 -1.54 4.13
CA LEU A 28 -0.94 -1.89 5.02
C LEU A 28 -1.33 -0.75 5.96
N ASP A 29 -0.36 0.06 6.38
CA ASP A 29 -0.57 1.08 7.41
C ASP A 29 -0.57 2.53 6.89
N TRP A 30 0.05 2.77 5.73
CA TRP A 30 0.24 4.12 5.20
C TRP A 30 -0.09 4.22 3.71
N LEU A 31 -0.47 5.43 3.30
CA LEU A 31 -0.71 5.82 1.92
C LEU A 31 0.09 7.09 1.62
N MET A 32 0.74 7.10 0.46
CA MET A 32 1.53 8.20 -0.05
C MET A 32 0.98 8.65 -1.41
N VAL A 33 0.67 9.93 -1.52
CA VAL A 33 0.37 10.59 -2.80
C VAL A 33 1.45 11.63 -3.07
N SER A 34 2.10 11.51 -4.23
CA SER A 34 3.10 12.46 -4.72
C SER A 34 2.53 13.22 -5.91
N VAL A 35 2.57 14.55 -5.85
CA VAL A 35 2.00 15.43 -6.87
C VAL A 35 3.11 16.32 -7.42
N ILE A 36 3.28 16.37 -8.74
CA ILE A 36 4.16 17.36 -9.38
C ILE A 36 3.33 18.64 -9.58
N PRO A 37 3.79 19.81 -9.08
CA PRO A 37 3.00 21.05 -9.05
C PRO A 37 2.99 21.80 -10.40
N VAL A 38 2.87 21.07 -11.51
CA VAL A 38 2.83 21.63 -12.86
C VAL A 38 1.70 20.94 -13.63
N ALA A 39 0.68 21.72 -14.01
CA ALA A 39 -0.35 21.26 -14.92
C ALA A 39 0.11 21.54 -16.37
N GLU A 40 0.56 20.49 -17.08
CA GLU A 40 1.14 20.58 -18.43
C GLU A 40 0.23 21.32 -19.43
N SER A 41 -1.09 21.19 -19.26
CA SER A 41 -2.08 21.75 -20.19
C SER A 41 -2.22 23.27 -20.10
N ARG A 42 -1.83 23.90 -18.98
CA ARG A 42 -2.16 25.31 -18.71
C ARG A 42 -0.98 26.18 -18.25
N ASN A 43 0.25 25.65 -18.18
CA ASN A 43 1.40 26.35 -17.57
C ASN A 43 1.08 26.92 -16.17
N LEU A 44 0.19 26.25 -15.43
CA LEU A 44 -0.20 26.66 -14.10
C LEU A 44 0.71 25.97 -13.09
N TYR A 45 1.35 26.77 -12.24
CA TYR A 45 2.01 26.29 -11.04
C TYR A 45 0.96 26.16 -9.94
N ILE A 46 0.84 24.96 -9.39
CA ILE A 46 -0.11 24.66 -8.32
C ILE A 46 0.59 24.84 -7.00
N PHE A 47 0.01 25.65 -6.11
CA PHE A 47 0.57 25.85 -4.79
C PHE A 47 0.12 24.75 -3.82
N ALA A 48 0.96 24.42 -2.84
CA ALA A 48 0.68 23.34 -1.91
C ALA A 48 -0.58 23.55 -1.07
N ASP A 49 -0.96 24.80 -0.78
CA ASP A 49 -2.18 25.17 -0.07
C ASP A 49 -3.45 25.05 -0.93
N GLU A 50 -3.31 24.93 -2.25
CA GLU A 50 -4.42 24.69 -3.19
C GLU A 50 -4.77 23.19 -3.28
N LEU A 51 -3.96 22.32 -2.68
CA LEU A 51 -4.14 20.86 -2.72
C LEU A 51 -4.43 20.31 -1.33
N HIS A 52 -5.45 19.46 -1.23
CA HIS A 52 -5.71 18.70 -0.01
C HIS A 52 -6.21 17.29 -0.29
N LEU A 53 -5.81 16.35 0.56
CA LEU A 53 -6.22 14.95 0.51
C LEU A 53 -7.47 14.72 1.36
N GLY A 54 -8.46 14.03 0.79
CA GLY A 54 -9.66 13.57 1.48
C GLY A 54 -10.36 14.69 2.26
N MET A 55 -10.43 14.54 3.58
CA MET A 55 -11.10 15.49 4.50
C MET A 55 -10.34 16.81 4.76
N GLY A 56 -9.57 17.31 3.79
CA GLY A 56 -8.84 18.58 3.93
C GLY A 56 -7.43 18.45 4.51
N CYS A 57 -6.80 17.29 4.36
CA CYS A 57 -5.43 17.08 4.84
C CYS A 57 -4.39 17.75 3.90
N PRO A 58 -3.51 18.62 4.42
CA PRO A 58 -2.52 19.33 3.59
C PRO A 58 -1.32 18.43 3.21
N ALA A 59 -0.45 18.92 2.33
CA ALA A 59 0.81 18.21 2.05
C ALA A 59 1.70 18.17 3.30
N ASN A 60 2.25 16.99 3.64
CA ASN A 60 3.17 16.83 4.77
C ASN A 60 4.58 17.29 4.41
N ARG A 61 4.98 17.09 3.14
CA ARG A 61 6.29 17.46 2.64
C ARG A 61 6.15 18.24 1.35
N ILE A 62 6.73 19.43 1.34
CA ILE A 62 6.72 20.34 0.20
C ILE A 62 8.15 20.43 -0.30
N HIS A 63 8.40 19.81 -1.45
CA HIS A 63 9.66 19.95 -2.18
C HIS A 63 9.46 20.86 -3.40
N THR A 64 10.56 21.33 -3.99
CA THR A 64 10.53 22.27 -5.13
C THR A 64 9.71 21.76 -6.31
N TYR A 65 9.72 20.44 -6.56
CA TYR A 65 9.11 19.81 -7.74
C TYR A 65 8.12 18.70 -7.41
N VAL A 66 7.86 18.45 -6.12
CA VAL A 66 6.94 17.41 -5.69
C VAL A 66 6.36 17.73 -4.32
N TYR A 67 5.06 17.57 -4.16
CA TYR A 67 4.38 17.62 -2.88
C TYR A 67 3.97 16.21 -2.48
N GLU A 68 4.26 15.82 -1.23
CA GLU A 68 3.94 14.50 -0.71
C GLU A 68 2.90 14.59 0.41
N PHE A 69 1.84 13.82 0.26
CA PHE A 69 0.82 13.55 1.27
C PHE A 69 1.09 12.14 1.79
N ILE A 70 1.55 12.03 3.04
CA ILE A 70 1.92 10.76 3.67
C ILE A 70 1.09 10.63 4.93
N TYR A 71 0.09 9.75 4.89
CA TYR A 71 -0.87 9.58 5.96
C TYR A 71 -1.08 8.11 6.30
N LEU A 72 -1.51 7.84 7.53
CA LEU A 72 -1.98 6.51 7.88
C LEU A 72 -3.30 6.22 7.16
N VAL A 73 -3.54 4.97 6.80
CA VAL A 73 -4.76 4.56 6.05
C VAL A 73 -6.08 4.79 6.79
N ARG A 74 -6.00 5.08 8.09
CA ARG A 74 -7.15 5.42 8.95
C ARG A 74 -7.39 6.93 9.09
N ASP A 75 -6.45 7.74 8.61
CA ASP A 75 -6.49 9.19 8.70
C ASP A 75 -7.01 9.79 7.39
N CYS A 76 -7.33 11.08 7.40
CA CYS A 76 -7.72 11.86 6.21
C CYS A 76 -8.93 11.36 5.43
N GLY A 77 -9.70 10.41 5.96
CA GLY A 77 -10.88 9.86 5.30
C GLY A 77 -10.55 8.83 4.22
N ILE A 78 -9.32 8.30 4.22
CA ILE A 78 -8.92 7.20 3.32
C ILE A 78 -9.84 6.01 3.59
N ARG A 79 -10.49 5.53 2.53
CA ARG A 79 -11.42 4.40 2.60
C ARG A 79 -10.66 3.12 2.32
N THR A 80 -10.83 2.13 3.18
CA THR A 80 -10.24 0.80 2.98
C THR A 80 -11.33 -0.19 2.61
N ARG A 81 -11.12 -0.97 1.54
CA ARG A 81 -11.98 -2.07 1.12
C ARG A 81 -11.19 -3.36 1.01
N VAL A 82 -11.80 -4.46 1.44
CA VAL A 82 -11.24 -5.80 1.25
C VAL A 82 -11.71 -6.33 -0.09
N VAL A 83 -10.79 -6.55 -1.03
CA VAL A 83 -11.11 -7.09 -2.38
C VAL A 83 -11.02 -8.62 -2.37
N SER A 84 -10.06 -9.16 -1.62
CA SER A 84 -9.88 -10.60 -1.39
C SER A 84 -9.30 -10.82 0.00
N GLU A 85 -9.18 -12.07 0.46
CA GLU A 85 -8.56 -12.38 1.76
C GLU A 85 -7.15 -11.77 1.91
N GLU A 86 -6.45 -11.61 0.79
CA GLU A 86 -5.06 -11.19 0.70
C GLU A 86 -4.88 -9.79 0.14
N THR A 87 -5.90 -9.15 -0.44
CA THR A 87 -5.77 -7.86 -1.13
C THR A 87 -6.68 -6.81 -0.51
N LEU A 88 -6.06 -5.70 -0.11
CA LEU A 88 -6.76 -4.48 0.31
C LEU A 88 -6.70 -3.45 -0.80
N LEU A 89 -7.78 -2.68 -0.95
CA LEU A 89 -7.89 -1.52 -1.81
C LEU A 89 -8.12 -0.29 -0.95
N PHE A 90 -7.22 0.68 -1.05
CA PHE A 90 -7.39 2.01 -0.49
C PHE A 90 -7.92 2.95 -1.56
N GLN A 91 -8.90 3.76 -1.20
CA GLN A 91 -9.51 4.77 -2.05
C GLN A 91 -9.46 6.12 -1.32
N THR A 92 -9.07 7.16 -2.03
CA THR A 92 -9.04 8.53 -1.51
C THR A 92 -9.23 9.51 -2.65
N GLU A 93 -9.64 10.72 -2.30
CA GLU A 93 -9.80 11.82 -3.25
C GLU A 93 -8.71 12.87 -2.99
N LEU A 94 -8.11 13.41 -4.06
CA LEU A 94 -7.23 14.58 -4.02
C LEU A 94 -8.01 15.75 -4.62
N TYR A 95 -8.12 16.84 -3.88
CA TYR A 95 -8.83 18.03 -4.32
C TYR A 95 -7.84 19.13 -4.66
N PHE A 96 -8.13 19.82 -5.75
CA PHE A 96 -7.45 21.02 -6.18
C PHE A 96 -8.45 22.19 -6.15
N THR A 97 -8.18 23.18 -5.31
CA THR A 97 -8.99 24.40 -5.19
C THR A 97 -8.13 25.60 -5.57
N PRO A 98 -8.18 26.05 -6.83
CA PRO A 98 -7.41 27.20 -7.30
C PRO A 98 -7.76 28.46 -6.50
N ARG A 99 -6.78 29.31 -6.22
CA ARG A 99 -7.05 30.65 -5.65
C ARG A 99 -7.69 31.60 -6.66
N ASN A 100 -7.51 31.35 -7.96
CA ASN A 100 -8.14 32.15 -8.99
C ASN A 100 -9.60 31.73 -9.17
N ILE A 101 -10.53 32.69 -9.04
CA ILE A 101 -11.98 32.49 -9.10
C ILE A 101 -12.43 32.01 -10.49
N ASP A 102 -11.60 32.20 -11.52
CA ASP A 102 -11.88 31.77 -12.89
C ASP A 102 -11.78 30.24 -13.11
N HIS A 103 -11.40 29.48 -12.09
CA HIS A 103 -11.19 28.04 -12.20
C HIS A 103 -12.00 27.28 -11.16
N ASP A 104 -12.81 26.33 -11.65
CA ASP A 104 -13.60 25.47 -10.79
C ASP A 104 -12.70 24.51 -10.00
N PRO A 105 -13.05 24.20 -8.74
CA PRO A 105 -12.38 23.15 -7.99
C PRO A 105 -12.45 21.81 -8.72
N GLN A 106 -11.37 21.03 -8.64
CA GLN A 106 -11.28 19.70 -9.24
C GLN A 106 -11.07 18.63 -8.19
N GLU A 107 -11.65 17.46 -8.43
CA GLU A 107 -11.52 16.26 -7.60
C GLU A 107 -10.89 15.14 -8.43
N ILE A 108 -9.85 14.50 -7.89
CA ILE A 108 -9.11 13.41 -8.52
C ILE A 108 -9.25 12.17 -7.64
N HIS A 109 -9.92 11.14 -8.15
CA HIS A 109 -10.05 9.86 -7.46
C HIS A 109 -8.79 9.04 -7.60
N LEU A 110 -8.26 8.56 -6.47
CA LEU A 110 -7.06 7.77 -6.39
C LEU A 110 -7.34 6.44 -5.71
N GLU A 111 -6.81 5.38 -6.27
CA GLU A 111 -6.92 4.04 -5.72
C GLU A 111 -5.54 3.37 -5.65
N CYS A 112 -5.31 2.60 -4.60
CA CYS A 112 -4.08 1.83 -4.44
C CYS A 112 -4.36 0.49 -3.77
N SER A 113 -3.88 -0.59 -4.37
CA SER A 113 -4.02 -1.93 -3.83
C SER A 113 -2.73 -2.41 -3.18
N THR A 114 -2.84 -3.10 -2.04
CA THR A 114 -1.70 -3.75 -1.38
C THR A 114 -2.03 -5.17 -0.95
N SER A 115 -0.99 -5.99 -0.77
CA SER A 115 -1.12 -7.37 -0.30
C SER A 115 -0.92 -7.46 1.21
N ARG A 116 -1.75 -8.27 1.86
CA ARG A 116 -1.63 -8.63 3.29
C ARG A 116 -0.59 -9.72 3.53
N LYS A 117 -0.12 -10.41 2.47
CA LYS A 117 0.92 -11.42 2.60
C LYS A 117 2.26 -10.77 2.94
N SER A 118 2.85 -11.17 4.07
CA SER A 118 4.24 -10.84 4.36
C SER A 118 5.16 -11.67 3.47
N VAL A 119 6.00 -11.01 2.67
CA VAL A 119 7.02 -11.67 1.84
C VAL A 119 7.97 -12.55 2.68
N TRP A 120 8.15 -12.21 3.96
CA TRP A 120 9.01 -12.92 4.91
C TRP A 120 8.55 -14.32 5.33
N LEU A 121 7.32 -14.72 4.98
CA LEU A 121 6.79 -16.04 5.28
C LEU A 121 6.64 -16.87 4.00
N THR A 122 7.71 -17.02 3.22
CA THR A 122 7.78 -18.22 2.37
C THR A 122 7.92 -19.41 3.33
N PRO A 123 6.93 -20.31 3.45
CA PRO A 123 7.15 -21.54 4.19
C PRO A 123 8.37 -22.21 3.57
N VAL A 124 9.38 -22.54 4.39
CA VAL A 124 10.45 -23.40 3.94
C VAL A 124 9.77 -24.67 3.46
N SER A 125 9.75 -24.85 2.14
CA SER A 125 9.18 -26.05 1.53
C SER A 125 9.96 -27.23 2.11
N THR A 126 9.30 -28.02 2.94
CA THR A 126 9.82 -29.29 3.49
C THR A 126 10.05 -30.34 2.41
N GLU A 127 9.84 -30.02 1.14
CA GLU A 127 9.90 -30.96 0.02
C GLU A 127 11.33 -31.40 -0.31
N ASN A 128 12.34 -30.66 0.16
CA ASN A 128 13.72 -31.09 0.14
C ASN A 128 14.30 -31.06 1.56
N GLU A 129 13.68 -31.77 2.50
CA GLU A 129 14.52 -32.53 3.45
C GLU A 129 15.41 -33.43 2.60
N ILE A 130 16.54 -32.85 2.17
CA ILE A 130 17.67 -33.57 1.62
C ILE A 130 17.91 -34.63 2.66
N LYS A 131 17.58 -35.87 2.28
CA LYS A 131 17.92 -37.07 3.03
C LYS A 131 19.45 -37.07 3.05
N LEU A 132 20.00 -36.32 3.99
CA LEU A 132 21.42 -36.27 4.26
C LEU A 132 21.72 -37.69 4.69
N ASP A 133 22.43 -38.42 3.83
CA ASP A 133 22.94 -39.73 4.21
C ASP A 133 23.64 -39.53 5.56
N PRO A 134 23.23 -40.29 6.59
CA PRO A 134 23.71 -40.09 7.95
C PRO A 134 25.24 -40.19 7.90
N SER A 135 25.89 -39.06 8.19
CA SER A 135 27.35 -39.00 8.24
C SER A 135 27.80 -40.08 9.24
N PRO A 136 28.79 -40.94 8.88
CA PRO A 136 29.28 -41.99 9.76
C PRO A 136 29.90 -41.47 11.07
N PHE A 137 29.98 -40.15 11.25
CA PHE A 137 30.43 -39.48 12.47
C PHE A 137 29.31 -38.99 13.39
N ILE A 138 28.02 -39.17 13.04
CA ILE A 138 26.94 -38.89 13.98
C ILE A 138 26.94 -40.01 15.01
N ALA A 139 27.63 -39.78 16.13
CA ALA A 139 27.50 -40.61 17.31
C ALA A 139 26.06 -40.52 17.82
N ASP A 140 25.46 -41.67 18.09
CA ASP A 140 24.14 -41.81 18.71
C ASP A 140 24.16 -41.22 20.12
N PHE A 141 24.08 -39.90 20.24
CA PHE A 141 23.74 -39.27 21.50
C PHE A 141 22.25 -39.49 21.71
N GLN A 142 21.90 -40.58 22.38
CA GLN A 142 20.60 -40.71 23.03
C GLN A 142 20.51 -39.64 24.11
N THR A 143 20.03 -38.46 23.73
CA THR A 143 19.74 -37.37 24.67
C THR A 143 18.60 -37.84 25.56
N THR A 144 18.90 -38.01 26.84
CA THR A 144 17.93 -38.49 27.83
C THR A 144 16.97 -37.34 28.17
N ALA A 145 15.71 -37.62 28.51
CA ALA A 145 14.71 -36.57 28.81
C ALA A 145 15.14 -35.60 29.94
N GLU A 146 16.08 -36.02 30.78
CA GLU A 146 16.73 -35.20 31.81
C GLU A 146 17.61 -34.10 31.21
N GLU A 147 18.36 -34.37 30.13
CA GLU A 147 19.16 -33.35 29.42
C GLU A 147 18.30 -32.35 28.66
N LEU A 148 17.09 -32.77 28.25
CA LEU A 148 16.12 -31.87 27.61
C LEU A 148 15.36 -31.00 28.63
N GLY A 149 15.63 -31.13 29.93
CA GLY A 149 14.98 -30.33 30.97
C GLY A 149 13.46 -30.52 31.03
N LEU A 150 12.94 -31.62 30.48
CA LEU A 150 11.50 -31.88 30.36
C LEU A 150 10.87 -32.44 31.64
N LEU A 151 11.67 -32.77 32.65
CA LEU A 151 11.18 -33.17 33.96
C LEU A 151 10.94 -31.91 34.81
N SER A 152 9.84 -31.23 34.51
CA SER A 152 9.25 -30.30 35.48
C SER A 152 8.76 -31.10 36.69
N SER A 153 9.43 -30.91 37.83
CA SER A 153 9.10 -31.52 39.10
C SER A 153 7.67 -31.16 39.48
N SER A 154 6.78 -32.14 39.41
CA SER A 154 5.41 -32.01 39.91
C SER A 154 5.45 -31.89 41.44
N PRO A 155 4.94 -30.79 42.03
CA PRO A 155 4.97 -30.61 43.47
C PRO A 155 3.88 -31.46 44.15
N ASN A 156 4.32 -32.24 45.14
CA ASN A 156 3.62 -32.70 46.34
C ASN A 156 2.08 -32.81 46.29
N LEU A 157 1.58 -34.05 46.33
CA LEU A 157 0.20 -34.32 46.75
C LEU A 157 0.20 -35.50 47.75
N LEU A 158 0.03 -35.12 49.03
CA LEU A 158 -0.33 -35.90 50.24
C LEU A 158 0.60 -37.04 50.71
#